data_AF-A0A0L6WB64-F1
#
_entry.id   AF-A0A0L6WB64-F1
#
_cell.length_a   1.000
_cell.length_b   1.000
_cell.length_c   1.000
_cell.angle_alpha   90.00
_cell.angle_beta   90.00
_cell.angle_gamma   90.00
#
_symmetry.space_group_name_H-M   'P 1'
#
loop_
_entity.id
_entity.type
_entity.pdbx_description
1 polymer ?
#
loop_
_entity_poly.entity_id
_entity_poly.type
_entity_poly.pdbx_seq_one_letter_code
_entity_poly.pdbx_strand_id
1 'polypeptide(L)'
;IHIDTMHMTPASNGCKYIVHGRCALSSWMEGRPLHKENYKTIGQWLFEDVISNGKIERPHWNVRQALFKACEDRTKWFWFFFHVMWSDRITIRQRFGCSPYFMVTGAHPTLPLDLVEATWLIELPEGPLSTEELIGYRARALAKHHQHVEEMRERVGKDKLQWALKFAEEHKHSIKDFNFKPLDLVLVKNMITESSHSAKMLPRFHGPMVVIAKTKGGNYIVAELDGSVWQTRVAAFRVVPYKARRQLELSQSLEQWVDITPEKLKELREELQRPTINAMSDLSFGSIKLHEPLNDDMIKLDNSPKS
;
A
#
# COMPACT_ATOMS: atom_id res chain seq x y z
N ILE A 1 -10.62 30.36 29.02
CA ILE A 1 -9.72 30.20 27.86
C ILE A 1 -8.30 30.37 28.31
N HIS A 2 -7.47 29.32 28.17
CA HIS A 2 -6.04 29.44 28.39
C HIS A 2 -5.38 29.55 27.03
N ILE A 3 -4.71 30.67 26.85
CA ILE A 3 -4.04 31.07 25.62
C ILE A 3 -2.59 31.26 26.02
N ASP A 4 -1.69 30.67 25.25
CA ASP A 4 -0.31 31.10 25.27
C ASP A 4 0.12 31.63 23.93
N THR A 5 1.21 32.37 24.00
CA THR A 5 2.13 32.61 22.91
C THR A 5 3.45 31.92 23.25
N MET A 6 3.90 31.01 22.40
CA MET A 6 5.22 30.40 22.53
C MET A 6 6.16 30.97 21.47
N HIS A 7 7.39 31.27 21.86
CA HIS A 7 8.46 31.62 20.92
C HIS A 7 9.16 30.36 20.39
N MET A 8 9.28 30.27 19.07
CA MET A 8 9.86 29.16 18.34
C MET A 8 11.20 29.57 17.71
N THR A 9 12.27 28.90 18.13
CA THR A 9 13.62 29.06 17.59
C THR A 9 14.12 27.74 16.97
N PRO A 10 14.55 27.73 15.71
CA PRO A 10 14.63 28.85 14.75
C PRO A 10 13.27 29.26 14.18
N ALA A 11 13.21 30.45 13.56
CA ALA A 11 12.04 30.92 12.83
C ALA A 11 11.76 29.99 11.63
N SER A 12 10.48 29.75 11.33
CA SER A 12 10.05 28.91 10.21
C SER A 12 9.03 29.67 9.39
N ASN A 13 9.21 29.74 8.07
CA ASN A 13 8.34 30.47 7.14
C ASN A 13 8.04 31.92 7.61
N GLY A 14 9.04 32.64 8.11
CA GLY A 14 8.87 34.00 8.66
C GLY A 14 8.16 34.08 10.02
N CYS A 15 7.59 32.99 10.52
CA CYS A 15 6.94 32.91 11.82
C CYS A 15 7.95 32.60 12.93
N LYS A 16 7.79 33.29 14.06
CA LYS A 16 8.63 33.15 15.27
C LYS A 16 7.81 32.79 16.50
N TYR A 17 6.50 32.94 16.42
CA TYR A 17 5.60 32.72 17.54
C TYR A 17 4.50 31.76 17.12
N ILE A 18 3.92 31.05 18.08
CA ILE A 18 2.68 30.32 17.90
C ILE A 18 1.76 30.81 19.00
N VAL A 19 0.59 31.34 18.63
CA VAL A 19 -0.51 31.52 19.58
C VAL A 19 -1.35 30.26 19.57
N HIS A 20 -1.74 29.76 20.73
CA HIS A 20 -2.61 28.60 20.81
C HIS A 20 -3.50 28.65 22.05
N GLY A 21 -4.62 27.93 22.01
CA GLY A 21 -5.50 27.70 23.13
C GLY A 21 -6.06 26.29 23.10
N ARG A 22 -6.22 25.65 24.26
CA ARG A 22 -6.80 24.30 24.40
C ARG A 22 -8.00 24.27 25.33
N CYS A 23 -9.06 23.49 25.06
CA CYS A 23 -10.30 23.44 25.83
C CYS A 23 -10.25 22.73 27.18
N ALA A 24 -10.85 23.29 28.24
CA ALA A 24 -10.85 22.69 29.58
C ALA A 24 -11.61 21.38 29.60
N LEU A 25 -12.76 21.36 28.93
CA LEU A 25 -13.67 20.23 28.94
C LEU A 25 -13.22 19.19 27.91
N SER A 26 -13.11 19.60 26.65
CA SER A 26 -12.85 18.67 25.55
C SER A 26 -11.36 18.52 25.20
N SER A 27 -10.45 19.29 25.81
CA SER A 27 -9.04 19.34 25.38
C SER A 27 -8.86 19.70 23.90
N TRP A 28 -9.88 20.25 23.23
CA TRP A 28 -9.82 20.68 21.83
C TRP A 28 -8.84 21.83 21.67
N MET A 29 -7.92 21.73 20.72
CA MET A 29 -6.85 22.69 20.53
C MET A 29 -7.05 23.53 19.27
N GLU A 30 -6.92 24.85 19.42
CA GLU A 30 -6.82 25.83 18.34
C GLU A 30 -5.49 26.58 18.44
N GLY A 31 -4.96 27.02 17.30
CA GLY A 31 -3.69 27.74 17.30
C GLY A 31 -3.27 28.20 15.91
N ARG A 32 -2.41 29.20 15.89
CA ARG A 32 -1.97 29.89 14.68
C ARG A 32 -0.49 30.29 14.80
N PRO A 33 0.32 30.04 13.77
CA PRO A 33 1.68 30.58 13.70
C PRO A 33 1.63 32.09 13.43
N LEU A 34 2.48 32.84 14.11
CA LEU A 34 2.53 34.30 14.07
C LEU A 34 3.95 34.79 13.71
N HIS A 35 3.99 35.82 12.87
CA HIS A 35 5.22 36.56 12.52
C HIS A 35 5.68 37.47 13.67
N LYS A 36 4.72 38.08 14.38
CA LYS A 36 4.95 39.01 15.49
C LYS A 36 3.92 38.79 16.60
N GLU A 37 4.37 38.87 17.84
CA GLU A 37 3.53 38.81 19.03
C GLU A 37 2.98 40.20 19.37
N ASN A 38 1.83 40.56 18.79
CA ASN A 38 1.20 41.86 18.99
C ASN A 38 -0.26 41.66 19.42
N TYR A 39 -0.81 42.62 20.18
CA TYR A 39 -2.22 42.58 20.60
C TYR A 39 -3.20 42.47 19.40
N LYS A 40 -2.87 43.08 18.26
CA LYS A 40 -3.68 42.98 17.03
C LYS A 40 -3.72 41.56 16.47
N THR A 41 -2.56 40.90 16.37
CA THR A 41 -2.47 39.54 15.79
C THR A 41 -3.11 38.50 16.70
N ILE A 42 -2.90 38.63 18.01
CA ILE A 42 -3.53 37.78 19.03
C ILE A 42 -5.05 38.04 19.08
N GLY A 43 -5.47 39.30 19.06
CA GLY A 43 -6.89 39.68 19.07
C GLY A 43 -7.65 39.20 17.83
N GLN A 44 -7.02 39.27 16.65
CA GLN A 44 -7.58 38.74 15.41
C GLN A 44 -7.75 37.22 15.46
N TRP A 45 -6.71 36.50 15.89
CA TRP A 45 -6.78 35.05 16.11
C TRP A 45 -7.89 34.68 17.11
N LEU A 46 -7.98 35.40 18.22
CA LEU A 46 -9.02 35.19 19.23
C LEU A 46 -10.42 35.33 18.64
N PHE A 47 -10.66 36.35 17.82
CA PHE A 47 -11.96 36.59 17.20
C PHE A 47 -12.30 35.50 16.18
N GLU A 48 -11.38 35.20 15.27
CA GLU A 48 -11.60 34.30 14.14
C GLU A 48 -11.64 32.82 14.57
N ASP A 49 -10.67 32.38 15.37
CA ASP A 49 -10.43 30.96 15.59
C ASP A 49 -10.97 30.46 16.94
N VAL A 50 -11.21 31.34 17.92
CA VAL A 50 -11.58 30.96 19.30
C VAL A 50 -13.00 31.40 19.67
N ILE A 51 -13.31 32.70 19.59
CA ILE A 51 -14.62 33.23 20.00
C ILE A 51 -15.72 32.73 19.07
N SER A 52 -15.42 32.64 17.77
CA SER A 52 -16.33 32.07 16.77
C SER A 52 -16.50 30.54 16.89
N ASN A 53 -15.62 29.83 17.63
CA ASN A 53 -15.58 28.36 17.69
C ASN A 53 -15.70 27.75 19.11
N GLY A 54 -15.94 28.55 20.15
CA GLY A 54 -16.27 28.07 21.50
C GLY A 54 -15.12 28.03 22.53
N LYS A 55 -15.50 28.08 23.82
CA LYS A 55 -14.61 28.31 24.97
C LYS A 55 -13.68 27.14 25.30
N ILE A 56 -12.53 27.49 25.85
CA ILE A 56 -11.31 26.68 25.92
C ILE A 56 -10.61 26.85 27.33
N GLU A 57 -9.70 25.98 27.85
CA GLU A 57 -8.77 26.12 29.05
C GLU A 57 -7.73 24.94 29.26
N ARG A 58 -6.52 25.20 29.82
CA ARG A 58 -5.41 24.30 30.34
C ARG A 58 -4.20 23.90 29.42
N PRO A 59 -2.99 23.57 29.98
CA PRO A 59 -1.65 23.97 29.49
C PRO A 59 -0.96 22.93 28.57
N HIS A 60 0.24 23.08 27.98
CA HIS A 60 0.94 24.14 27.20
C HIS A 60 2.27 23.57 26.64
N TRP A 61 2.83 22.52 27.26
CA TRP A 61 4.15 21.96 26.91
C TRP A 61 4.15 20.97 25.72
N ASN A 62 3.04 20.25 25.51
CA ASN A 62 3.01 19.08 24.63
C ASN A 62 3.14 19.44 23.13
N VAL A 63 2.70 20.63 22.72
CA VAL A 63 2.71 21.04 21.29
C VAL A 63 4.12 21.28 20.80
N ARG A 64 4.93 22.01 21.57
CA ARG A 64 6.32 22.28 21.22
C ARG A 64 7.12 20.99 21.14
N GLN A 65 6.94 20.08 22.11
CA GLN A 65 7.59 18.77 22.08
C GLN A 65 7.11 17.91 20.90
N ALA A 66 5.80 17.85 20.65
CA ALA A 66 5.26 17.12 19.51
C ALA A 66 5.77 17.68 18.17
N LEU A 67 5.91 19.00 18.03
CA LEU A 67 6.52 19.63 16.86
C LEU A 67 7.98 19.22 16.70
N PHE A 68 8.76 19.24 17.79
CA PHE A 68 10.14 18.78 17.75
C PHE A 68 10.29 17.28 17.45
N LYS A 69 9.29 16.47 17.80
CA LYS A 69 9.27 15.03 17.49
C LYS A 69 8.77 14.74 16.08
N ALA A 70 7.89 15.59 15.54
CA ALA A 70 7.42 15.50 14.16
C ALA A 70 8.45 16.01 13.14
N CYS A 71 9.25 17.01 13.53
CA CYS A 71 10.25 17.62 12.67
C CYS A 71 11.66 17.12 12.98
N GLU A 72 12.30 16.49 12.01
CA GLU A 72 13.73 16.20 12.06
C GLU A 72 14.56 17.50 11.99
N ASP A 73 14.14 18.41 11.11
CA ASP A 73 14.69 19.76 11.00
C ASP A 73 13.81 20.79 11.70
N ARG A 74 14.37 21.40 12.76
CA ARG A 74 13.71 22.41 13.59
C ARG A 74 13.32 23.67 12.80
N THR A 75 13.90 23.93 11.64
CA THR A 75 13.53 25.08 10.80
C THR A 75 12.22 24.90 10.05
N LYS A 76 11.66 23.67 10.01
CA LYS A 76 10.48 23.33 9.22
C LYS A 76 9.20 23.17 10.06
N TRP A 77 9.22 23.56 11.34
CA TRP A 77 8.09 23.38 12.26
C TRP A 77 6.78 23.98 11.75
N PHE A 78 6.83 25.06 10.95
CA PHE A 78 5.63 25.68 10.37
C PHE A 78 4.82 24.70 9.52
N TRP A 79 5.48 23.86 8.72
CA TRP A 79 4.81 22.92 7.80
C TRP A 79 4.18 21.73 8.53
N PHE A 80 4.73 21.36 9.68
CA PHE A 80 4.18 20.29 10.54
C PHE A 80 3.17 20.80 11.55
N PHE A 81 3.02 22.12 11.71
CA PHE A 81 2.13 22.72 12.71
C PHE A 81 0.70 22.18 12.64
N PHE A 82 0.07 22.28 11.47
CA PHE A 82 -1.31 21.82 11.30
C PHE A 82 -1.45 20.29 11.41
N HIS A 83 -0.42 19.53 11.04
CA HIS A 83 -0.39 18.07 11.20
C HIS A 83 -0.31 17.66 12.68
N VAL A 84 0.45 18.40 13.49
CA VAL A 84 0.52 18.21 14.95
C VAL A 84 -0.80 18.61 15.60
N MET A 85 -1.38 19.74 15.19
CA MET A 85 -2.70 20.18 15.67
C MET A 85 -3.78 19.13 15.38
N TRP A 86 -3.83 18.63 14.15
CA TRP A 86 -4.76 17.56 13.79
C TRP A 86 -4.50 16.30 14.59
N SER A 87 -3.24 15.85 14.67
CA SER A 87 -2.82 14.71 15.49
C SER A 87 -3.26 14.83 16.94
N ASP A 88 -3.08 15.99 17.56
CA ASP A 88 -3.49 16.24 18.95
C ASP A 88 -5.01 16.11 19.13
N ARG A 89 -5.81 16.60 18.16
CA ARG A 89 -7.29 16.52 18.17
C ARG A 89 -7.80 15.08 18.04
N ILE A 90 -7.10 14.24 17.28
CA ILE A 90 -7.52 12.86 16.99
C ILE A 90 -6.86 11.82 17.92
N THR A 91 -5.92 12.24 18.78
CA THR A 91 -5.24 11.36 19.73
C THR A 91 -6.08 11.14 20.97
N ILE A 92 -6.29 9.86 21.30
CA ILE A 92 -7.05 9.45 22.48
C ILE A 92 -6.30 9.91 23.73
N ARG A 93 -7.04 10.53 24.64
CA ARG A 93 -6.50 10.94 25.94
C ARG A 93 -6.73 9.84 26.96
N GLN A 94 -5.67 9.48 27.69
CA GLN A 94 -5.74 8.47 28.75
C GLN A 94 -6.82 8.77 29.80
N ARG A 95 -7.07 10.06 30.12
CA ARG A 95 -8.06 10.46 31.13
C ARG A 95 -9.52 10.25 30.70
N PHE A 96 -9.82 10.41 29.41
CA PHE A 96 -11.19 10.38 28.89
C PHE A 96 -11.50 9.09 28.13
N GLY A 97 -10.47 8.34 27.72
CA GLY A 97 -10.64 7.15 26.87
C GLY A 97 -11.03 7.47 25.42
N CYS A 98 -11.19 8.75 25.06
CA CYS A 98 -11.54 9.20 23.71
C CYS A 98 -10.69 10.40 23.27
N SER A 99 -10.77 10.75 21.98
CA SER A 99 -10.06 11.90 21.42
C SER A 99 -10.85 13.21 21.60
N PRO A 100 -10.17 14.37 21.66
CA PRO A 100 -10.84 15.66 21.64
C PRO A 100 -11.85 15.82 20.50
N TYR A 101 -11.53 15.28 19.32
CA TYR A 101 -12.43 15.26 18.17
C TYR A 101 -13.73 14.53 18.47
N PHE A 102 -13.64 13.31 19.00
CA PHE A 102 -14.82 12.55 19.38
C PHE A 102 -15.68 13.25 20.43
N MET A 103 -15.07 13.91 21.43
CA MET A 103 -15.82 14.63 22.46
C MET A 103 -16.60 15.84 21.92
N VAL A 104 -16.09 16.49 20.86
CA VAL A 104 -16.75 17.67 20.28
C VAL A 104 -17.77 17.25 19.22
N THR A 105 -17.46 16.25 18.40
CA THR A 105 -18.30 15.88 17.23
C THR A 105 -19.17 14.66 17.46
N GLY A 106 -18.90 13.85 18.48
CA GLY A 106 -19.54 12.56 18.71
C GLY A 106 -19.14 11.46 17.70
N ALA A 107 -18.16 11.72 16.82
CA ALA A 107 -17.74 10.81 15.77
C ALA A 107 -16.22 10.64 15.73
N HIS A 108 -15.75 9.48 15.25
CA HIS A 108 -14.32 9.29 15.00
C HIS A 108 -13.89 9.97 13.68
N PRO A 109 -12.70 10.57 13.63
CA PRO A 109 -12.21 11.25 12.44
C PRO A 109 -11.83 10.24 11.36
N THR A 110 -12.19 10.54 10.11
CA THR A 110 -11.65 9.83 8.95
C THR A 110 -10.24 10.35 8.67
N LEU A 111 -9.25 9.46 8.71
CA LEU A 111 -7.86 9.83 8.45
C LEU A 111 -7.54 9.72 6.96
N PRO A 112 -6.75 10.65 6.40
CA PRO A 112 -6.28 10.56 5.02
C PRO A 112 -5.14 9.55 4.90
N LEU A 113 -5.23 8.39 5.57
CA LEU A 113 -4.25 7.31 5.48
C LEU A 113 -4.96 6.04 5.03
N ASP A 114 -4.49 5.42 3.95
CA ASP A 114 -4.90 4.07 3.59
C ASP A 114 -4.13 3.03 4.44
N LEU A 115 -4.59 1.78 4.45
CA LEU A 115 -4.01 0.67 5.21
C LEU A 115 -2.50 0.53 4.95
N VAL A 116 -2.10 0.68 3.69
CA VAL A 116 -0.69 0.57 3.28
C VAL A 116 0.14 1.73 3.85
N GLU A 117 -0.36 2.96 3.74
CA GLU A 117 0.35 4.15 4.25
C GLU A 117 0.46 4.10 5.77
N ALA A 118 -0.62 3.72 6.46
CA ALA A 118 -0.63 3.56 7.90
C ALA A 118 0.36 2.48 8.38
N THR A 119 0.61 1.45 7.58
CA THR A 119 1.51 0.34 7.92
C THR A 119 2.97 0.68 7.68
N TRP A 120 3.31 1.33 6.56
CA TRP A 120 4.69 1.41 6.09
C TRP A 120 5.34 2.78 6.27
N LEU A 121 4.55 3.86 6.26
CA LEU A 121 5.06 5.24 6.21
C LEU A 121 5.89 5.61 7.45
N ILE A 122 5.65 4.96 8.58
CA ILE A 122 6.41 5.18 9.81
C ILE A 122 6.90 3.88 10.38
N GLU A 123 8.11 3.90 10.92
CA GLU A 123 8.71 2.78 11.63
C GLU A 123 7.93 2.43 12.90
N LEU A 124 7.84 1.13 13.16
CA LEU A 124 7.24 0.63 14.38
C LEU A 124 8.14 1.05 15.57
N PRO A 125 7.60 1.72 16.60
CA PRO A 125 8.39 2.07 17.77
C PRO A 125 8.81 0.81 18.54
N GLU A 126 10.00 0.83 19.12
CA GLU A 126 10.55 -0.30 19.90
C GLU A 126 9.78 -0.56 21.21
N GLY A 127 8.99 0.42 21.67
CA GLY A 127 8.30 0.35 22.94
C GLY A 127 7.16 1.38 23.07
N PRO A 128 6.57 1.49 24.27
CA PRO A 128 5.48 2.43 24.52
C PRO A 128 5.96 3.87 24.33
N LEU A 129 5.18 4.66 23.57
CA LEU A 129 5.47 6.05 23.27
C LEU A 129 4.91 6.98 24.35
N SER A 130 5.61 8.10 24.60
CA SER A 130 5.00 9.25 25.28
C SER A 130 3.86 9.86 24.43
N THR A 131 3.03 10.70 25.05
CA THR A 131 1.91 11.33 24.32
C THR A 131 2.42 12.25 23.21
N GLU A 132 3.51 12.97 23.47
CA GLU A 132 4.14 13.90 22.54
C GLU A 132 4.81 13.18 21.39
N GLU A 133 5.44 12.04 21.67
CA GLU A 133 5.98 11.16 20.62
C GLU A 133 4.86 10.58 19.78
N LEU A 134 3.80 10.06 20.38
CA LEU A 134 2.66 9.53 19.64
C LEU A 134 2.04 10.59 18.70
N ILE A 135 1.87 11.82 19.19
CA ILE A 135 1.37 12.95 18.38
C ILE A 135 2.37 13.29 17.26
N GLY A 136 3.67 13.35 17.57
CA GLY A 136 4.71 13.63 16.56
C GLY A 136 4.79 12.55 15.48
N TYR A 137 4.75 11.28 15.89
CA TYR A 137 4.67 10.12 15.00
C TYR A 137 3.46 10.25 14.08
N ARG A 138 2.27 10.46 14.63
CA ARG A 138 1.04 10.59 13.84
C ARG A 138 1.08 11.79 12.90
N ALA A 139 1.64 12.91 13.33
CA ALA A 139 1.78 14.10 12.51
C ALA A 139 2.71 13.86 11.32
N ARG A 140 3.79 13.11 11.52
CA ARG A 140 4.70 12.69 10.45
C ARG A 140 4.00 11.80 9.42
N ALA A 141 3.14 10.88 9.86
CA ALA A 141 2.32 10.05 8.96
C ALA A 141 1.39 10.92 8.13
N LEU A 142 0.65 11.80 8.79
CA LEU A 142 -0.33 12.66 8.14
C LEU A 142 0.30 13.64 7.15
N ALA A 143 1.53 14.08 7.42
CA ALA A 143 2.24 15.00 6.53
C ALA A 143 2.52 14.39 5.16
N LYS A 144 2.61 13.05 5.04
CA LYS A 144 2.95 12.33 3.80
C LYS A 144 4.05 13.00 2.99
N HIS A 145 5.07 13.51 3.68
CA HIS A 145 6.08 14.32 3.02
C HIS A 145 6.78 13.46 1.96
N HIS A 146 6.98 14.02 0.76
CA HIS A 146 7.52 13.28 -0.38
C HIS A 146 8.83 12.55 -0.02
N GLN A 147 9.67 13.15 0.83
CA GLN A 147 10.90 12.52 1.34
C GLN A 147 10.60 11.26 2.15
N HIS A 148 9.71 11.32 3.14
CA HIS A 148 9.35 10.16 3.96
C HIS A 148 8.68 9.06 3.13
N VAL A 149 7.88 9.44 2.12
CA VAL A 149 7.26 8.47 1.20
C VAL A 149 8.33 7.78 0.36
N GLU A 150 9.30 8.51 -0.17
CA GLU A 150 10.36 7.95 -1.00
C GLU A 150 11.35 7.10 -0.20
N GLU A 151 11.76 7.57 0.98
CA GLU A 151 12.58 6.79 1.92
C GLU A 151 11.90 5.47 2.30
N MET A 152 10.59 5.52 2.53
CA MET A 152 9.80 4.34 2.81
C MET A 152 9.72 3.40 1.59
N ARG A 153 9.55 3.93 0.36
CA ARG A 153 9.61 3.15 -0.88
C ARG A 153 10.93 2.41 -1.02
N GLU A 154 12.03 3.11 -0.80
CA GLU A 154 13.36 2.51 -0.87
C GLU A 154 13.55 1.41 0.18
N ARG A 155 13.17 1.67 1.43
CA ARG A 155 13.26 0.70 2.54
C ARG A 155 12.44 -0.54 2.24
N VAL A 156 11.15 -0.38 1.96
CA VAL A 156 10.24 -1.50 1.65
C VAL A 156 10.69 -2.26 0.40
N GLY A 157 11.22 -1.57 -0.61
CA GLY A 157 11.78 -2.19 -1.80
C GLY A 157 12.99 -3.06 -1.49
N LYS A 158 13.94 -2.55 -0.70
CA LYS A 158 15.13 -3.30 -0.25
C LYS A 158 14.74 -4.52 0.58
N ASP A 159 13.81 -4.36 1.53
CA ASP A 159 13.35 -5.45 2.39
C ASP A 159 12.66 -6.56 1.59
N LYS A 160 11.78 -6.19 0.64
CA LYS A 160 11.13 -7.15 -0.25
C LYS A 160 12.13 -7.91 -1.11
N LEU A 161 13.14 -7.22 -1.65
CA LEU A 161 14.18 -7.85 -2.45
C LEU A 161 15.01 -8.83 -1.61
N GLN A 162 15.44 -8.41 -0.42
CA GLN A 162 16.18 -9.29 0.49
C GLN A 162 15.35 -10.50 0.90
N TRP A 163 14.07 -10.30 1.20
CA TRP A 163 13.17 -11.38 1.55
C TRP A 163 12.97 -12.35 0.39
N ALA A 164 12.79 -11.86 -0.84
CA ALA A 164 12.67 -12.70 -2.03
C ALA A 164 13.95 -13.51 -2.30
N LEU A 165 15.14 -12.91 -2.15
CA LEU A 165 16.42 -13.60 -2.29
C LEU A 165 16.60 -14.68 -1.22
N LYS A 166 16.30 -14.34 0.04
CA LYS A 166 16.37 -15.28 1.16
C LYS A 166 15.39 -16.44 0.97
N PHE A 167 14.15 -16.15 0.55
CA PHE A 167 13.15 -17.15 0.24
C PHE A 167 13.61 -18.08 -0.88
N ALA A 168 14.20 -17.54 -1.95
CA ALA A 168 14.73 -18.32 -3.07
C ALA A 168 15.88 -19.25 -2.63
N GLU A 169 16.78 -18.79 -1.77
CA GLU A 169 17.88 -19.62 -1.26
C GLU A 169 17.39 -20.70 -0.29
N GLU A 170 16.50 -20.34 0.65
CA GLU A 170 15.91 -21.29 1.61
C GLU A 170 15.08 -22.38 0.90
N HIS A 171 14.39 -22.02 -0.18
CA HIS A 171 13.52 -22.93 -0.93
C HIS A 171 14.14 -23.43 -2.24
N LYS A 172 15.46 -23.27 -2.42
CA LYS A 172 16.20 -23.66 -3.64
C LYS A 172 16.00 -25.11 -4.06
N HIS A 173 15.78 -26.01 -3.09
CA HIS A 173 15.54 -27.43 -3.36
C HIS A 173 14.07 -27.75 -3.68
N SER A 174 13.14 -26.89 -3.26
CA SER A 174 11.70 -27.05 -3.45
C SER A 174 11.21 -26.34 -4.72
N ILE A 175 11.68 -25.11 -4.97
CA ILE A 175 11.40 -24.32 -6.16
C ILE A 175 12.21 -24.90 -7.31
N LYS A 176 11.56 -25.75 -8.11
CA LYS A 176 12.13 -26.29 -9.35
C LYS A 176 11.35 -25.73 -10.52
N ASP A 177 12.02 -24.93 -11.33
CA ASP A 177 11.46 -24.49 -12.60
C ASP A 177 11.59 -25.61 -13.64
N PHE A 178 10.45 -26.16 -14.03
CA PHE A 178 10.38 -27.10 -15.14
C PHE A 178 10.00 -26.38 -16.42
N ASN A 179 10.83 -26.55 -17.45
CA ASN A 179 10.55 -26.04 -18.80
C ASN A 179 10.27 -27.21 -19.73
N PHE A 180 8.99 -27.55 -19.87
CA PHE A 180 8.55 -28.65 -20.72
C PHE A 180 8.41 -28.20 -22.18
N LYS A 181 8.89 -29.04 -23.08
CA LYS A 181 8.73 -28.86 -24.53
C LYS A 181 7.44 -29.52 -25.00
N PRO A 182 6.91 -29.12 -26.18
CA PRO A 182 5.86 -29.89 -26.83
C PRO A 182 6.25 -31.37 -26.92
N LEU A 183 5.28 -32.27 -26.75
CA LEU A 183 5.39 -33.73 -26.68
C LEU A 183 5.98 -34.30 -25.37
N ASP A 184 6.41 -33.48 -24.42
CA ASP A 184 6.86 -33.99 -23.11
C ASP A 184 5.69 -34.55 -22.31
N LEU A 185 5.94 -35.65 -21.59
CA LEU A 185 4.98 -36.25 -20.66
C LEU A 185 5.06 -35.60 -19.28
N VAL A 186 3.90 -35.19 -18.78
CA VAL A 186 3.76 -34.46 -17.52
C VAL A 186 2.60 -35.00 -16.70
N LEU A 187 2.65 -34.78 -15.38
CA LEU A 187 1.54 -34.99 -14.46
C LEU A 187 0.96 -33.62 -14.09
N VAL A 188 -0.36 -33.54 -14.00
CA VAL A 188 -1.05 -32.31 -13.58
C VAL A 188 -1.58 -32.46 -12.16
N LYS A 189 -1.10 -31.63 -11.24
CA LYS A 189 -1.52 -31.65 -9.83
C LYS A 189 -3.00 -31.24 -9.70
N ASN A 190 -3.74 -32.00 -8.90
CA ASN A 190 -5.14 -31.73 -8.58
C ASN A 190 -5.26 -30.79 -7.37
N MET A 191 -5.69 -29.54 -7.62
CA MET A 191 -5.80 -28.49 -6.59
C MET A 191 -6.87 -28.78 -5.53
N ILE A 192 -7.92 -29.55 -5.87
CA ILE A 192 -9.04 -29.85 -4.96
C ILE A 192 -8.54 -30.63 -3.72
N THR A 193 -7.47 -31.42 -3.91
CA THR A 193 -6.90 -32.28 -2.86
C THR A 193 -5.96 -31.55 -1.90
N GLU A 194 -5.63 -30.29 -2.17
CA GLU A 194 -4.63 -29.55 -1.40
C GLU A 194 -5.22 -28.82 -0.19
N SER A 195 -6.48 -28.39 -0.27
CA SER A 195 -7.15 -27.58 0.76
C SER A 195 -8.07 -28.37 1.70
N SER A 196 -8.44 -29.61 1.36
CA SER A 196 -9.42 -30.39 2.12
C SER A 196 -8.79 -31.52 2.93
N HIS A 197 -9.05 -31.53 4.24
CA HIS A 197 -8.55 -32.57 5.16
C HIS A 197 -9.05 -33.99 4.81
N SER A 198 -10.20 -34.10 4.14
CA SER A 198 -10.83 -35.36 3.71
C SER A 198 -10.27 -35.92 2.39
N ALA A 199 -9.47 -35.15 1.63
CA ALA A 199 -8.98 -35.56 0.31
C ALA A 199 -7.71 -36.42 0.33
N LYS A 200 -7.25 -36.88 1.51
CA LYS A 200 -6.02 -37.71 1.62
C LYS A 200 -6.06 -38.99 0.77
N MET A 201 -7.26 -39.51 0.48
CA MET A 201 -7.48 -40.72 -0.32
C MET A 201 -7.72 -40.45 -1.81
N LEU A 202 -7.80 -39.18 -2.24
CA LEU A 202 -8.06 -38.84 -3.63
C LEU A 202 -6.76 -38.79 -4.46
N PRO A 203 -6.85 -39.04 -5.79
CA PRO A 203 -5.70 -38.90 -6.67
C PRO A 203 -5.13 -37.48 -6.65
N ARG A 204 -3.84 -37.37 -6.33
CA ARG A 204 -3.12 -36.07 -6.24
C ARG A 204 -2.76 -35.50 -7.61
N PHE A 205 -2.67 -36.34 -8.62
CA PHE A 205 -2.28 -35.97 -9.97
C PHE A 205 -3.25 -36.59 -10.97
N HIS A 206 -3.58 -35.83 -12.00
CA HIS A 206 -4.13 -36.37 -13.25
C HIS A 206 -3.00 -37.00 -14.06
N GLY A 207 -3.37 -37.96 -14.91
CA GLY A 207 -2.50 -38.96 -15.52
C GLY A 207 -1.27 -38.42 -16.26
N PRO A 208 -0.49 -39.30 -16.91
CA PRO A 208 0.53 -38.84 -17.84
C PRO A 208 -0.15 -38.12 -19.02
N MET A 209 0.04 -36.81 -19.09
CA MET A 209 -0.48 -35.94 -20.14
C MET A 209 0.65 -35.48 -21.04
N VAL A 210 0.34 -35.14 -22.28
CA VAL A 210 1.28 -34.62 -23.27
C VAL A 210 1.20 -33.10 -23.32
N VAL A 211 2.33 -32.42 -23.24
CA VAL A 211 2.40 -30.98 -23.43
C VAL A 211 2.21 -30.64 -24.90
N ILE A 212 1.24 -29.78 -25.23
CA ILE A 212 1.02 -29.29 -26.59
C ILE A 212 1.84 -28.03 -26.82
N ALA A 213 1.71 -27.05 -25.91
CA ALA A 213 2.37 -25.76 -26.04
C ALA A 213 2.45 -25.05 -24.69
N LYS A 214 3.38 -24.08 -24.60
CA LYS A 214 3.51 -23.14 -23.49
C LYS A 214 3.10 -21.75 -23.96
N THR A 215 2.21 -21.12 -23.21
CA THR A 215 1.73 -19.74 -23.43
C THR A 215 2.78 -18.71 -23.01
N LYS A 216 2.73 -17.49 -23.58
CA LYS A 216 3.57 -16.36 -23.14
C LYS A 216 3.44 -16.06 -21.64
N GLY A 217 2.27 -16.30 -21.06
CA GLY A 217 2.00 -16.16 -19.62
C GLY A 217 2.52 -17.32 -18.75
N GLY A 218 3.25 -18.28 -19.33
CA GLY A 218 3.86 -19.40 -18.59
C GLY A 218 2.95 -20.61 -18.35
N ASN A 219 1.66 -20.54 -18.69
CA ASN A 219 0.73 -21.67 -18.58
C ASN A 219 0.96 -22.69 -19.69
N TYR A 220 0.68 -23.96 -19.41
CA TYR A 220 0.76 -25.07 -20.35
C TYR A 220 -0.63 -25.48 -20.86
N ILE A 221 -0.66 -25.87 -22.13
CA ILE A 221 -1.78 -26.57 -22.75
C ILE A 221 -1.37 -28.05 -22.80
N VAL A 222 -2.22 -28.93 -22.29
CA VAL A 222 -1.95 -30.36 -22.17
C VAL A 222 -3.06 -31.18 -22.80
N ALA A 223 -2.73 -32.37 -23.27
CA ALA A 223 -3.67 -33.36 -23.79
C ALA A 223 -3.50 -34.71 -23.09
N GLU A 224 -4.58 -35.49 -23.06
CA GLU A 224 -4.52 -36.91 -22.74
C GLU A 224 -3.84 -37.70 -23.87
N LEU A 225 -3.45 -38.95 -23.58
CA LEU A 225 -2.70 -39.81 -24.51
C LEU A 225 -3.50 -40.27 -25.75
N ASP A 226 -4.80 -40.02 -25.78
CA ASP A 226 -5.68 -40.26 -26.91
C ASP A 226 -5.78 -39.05 -27.87
N GLY A 227 -5.12 -37.93 -27.54
CA GLY A 227 -5.20 -36.69 -28.30
C GLY A 227 -6.26 -35.70 -27.78
N SER A 228 -7.04 -36.06 -26.75
CA SER A 228 -8.07 -35.20 -26.16
C SER A 228 -7.44 -34.03 -25.40
N VAL A 229 -7.75 -32.79 -25.78
CA VAL A 229 -7.14 -31.60 -25.17
C VAL A 229 -7.87 -31.14 -23.92
N TRP A 230 -7.09 -30.84 -22.88
CA TRP A 230 -7.62 -30.24 -21.68
C TRP A 230 -8.06 -28.79 -21.95
N GLN A 231 -9.36 -28.53 -21.81
CA GLN A 231 -9.97 -27.26 -22.20
C GLN A 231 -9.39 -26.04 -21.45
N THR A 232 -9.12 -26.18 -20.16
CA THR A 232 -8.51 -25.12 -19.34
C THR A 232 -6.98 -25.16 -19.38
N ARG A 233 -6.36 -23.99 -19.50
CA ARG A 233 -4.91 -23.83 -19.38
C ARG A 233 -4.43 -24.22 -17.97
N VAL A 234 -3.32 -24.93 -17.90
CA VAL A 234 -2.75 -25.42 -16.63
C VAL A 234 -1.61 -24.51 -16.20
N ALA A 235 -1.67 -24.01 -14.95
CA ALA A 235 -0.62 -23.18 -14.38
C ALA A 235 0.70 -23.96 -14.24
N ALA A 236 1.84 -23.32 -14.50
CA ALA A 236 3.16 -23.95 -14.51
C ALA A 236 3.47 -24.75 -13.23
N PHE A 237 3.15 -24.19 -12.06
CA PHE A 237 3.40 -24.84 -10.76
C PHE A 237 2.60 -26.13 -10.53
N ARG A 238 1.56 -26.40 -11.34
CA ARG A 238 0.77 -27.64 -11.29
C ARG A 238 1.37 -28.75 -12.17
N VAL A 239 2.28 -28.42 -13.08
CA VAL A 239 2.83 -29.37 -14.06
C VAL A 239 4.14 -29.94 -13.53
N VAL A 240 4.21 -31.26 -13.41
CA VAL A 240 5.36 -32.00 -12.83
C VAL A 240 5.84 -33.02 -13.86
N PRO A 241 7.17 -33.28 -13.99
CA PRO A 241 7.67 -34.26 -14.96
C PRO A 241 7.10 -35.66 -14.70
N TYR A 242 6.60 -36.32 -15.75
CA TYR A 242 6.30 -37.74 -15.69
C TYR A 242 7.55 -38.57 -16.00
N LYS A 243 7.99 -39.40 -15.05
CA LYS A 243 9.14 -40.29 -15.24
C LYS A 243 8.68 -41.59 -15.93
N ALA A 244 8.66 -41.59 -17.25
CA ALA A 244 8.30 -42.76 -18.03
C ALA A 244 9.33 -43.89 -17.87
N ARG A 245 8.85 -45.13 -17.74
CA ARG A 245 9.71 -46.35 -17.66
C ARG A 245 10.19 -46.84 -19.02
N ARG A 246 9.54 -46.41 -20.09
CA ARG A 246 9.86 -46.69 -21.49
C ARG A 246 9.63 -45.40 -22.29
N GLN A 247 10.44 -45.18 -23.31
CA GLN A 247 10.26 -44.06 -24.22
C GLN A 247 9.06 -44.34 -25.12
N LEU A 248 8.06 -43.46 -25.07
CA LEU A 248 6.92 -43.49 -25.96
C LEU A 248 7.30 -42.70 -27.22
N GLU A 249 7.43 -43.39 -28.35
CA GLU A 249 7.63 -42.75 -29.64
C GLU A 249 6.29 -42.20 -30.12
N LEU A 250 5.99 -40.95 -29.76
CA LEU A 250 4.89 -40.18 -30.36
C LEU A 250 5.33 -39.74 -31.76
N SER A 251 5.37 -40.69 -32.69
CA SER A 251 5.97 -40.55 -34.03
C SER A 251 5.10 -39.81 -35.05
N GLN A 252 3.97 -39.24 -34.62
CA GLN A 252 3.06 -38.48 -35.48
C GLN A 252 3.20 -36.98 -35.21
N SER A 253 3.10 -36.17 -36.27
CA SER A 253 3.06 -34.71 -36.12
C SER A 253 1.93 -34.33 -35.16
N LEU A 254 2.22 -33.47 -34.18
CA LEU A 254 1.29 -33.02 -33.14
C LEU A 254 -0.09 -32.62 -33.69
N GLU A 255 -0.12 -32.06 -34.90
CA GLU A 255 -1.32 -31.59 -35.61
C GLU A 255 -2.21 -32.72 -36.15
N GLN A 256 -1.66 -33.93 -36.36
CA GLN A 256 -2.41 -35.11 -36.78
C GLN A 256 -2.92 -35.94 -35.60
N TRP A 257 -2.28 -35.80 -34.44
CA TRP A 257 -2.54 -36.60 -33.26
C TRP A 257 -3.55 -35.98 -32.31
N VAL A 258 -3.63 -34.64 -32.26
CA VAL A 258 -4.56 -33.93 -31.40
C VAL A 258 -5.95 -33.88 -32.03
N ASP A 259 -6.99 -34.25 -31.26
CA ASP A 259 -8.40 -34.14 -31.68
C ASP A 259 -8.89 -32.69 -31.58
N ILE A 260 -8.25 -31.81 -32.34
CA ILE A 260 -8.57 -30.38 -32.43
C ILE A 260 -8.66 -29.98 -33.90
N THR A 261 -9.66 -29.18 -34.25
CA THR A 261 -9.72 -28.56 -35.58
C THR A 261 -8.49 -27.66 -35.80
N PRO A 262 -7.83 -27.72 -36.96
CA PRO A 262 -6.62 -26.93 -37.23
C PRO A 262 -6.83 -25.42 -37.04
N GLU A 263 -8.07 -24.95 -37.20
CA GLU A 263 -8.49 -23.57 -36.90
C GLU A 263 -8.39 -23.24 -35.41
N LYS A 264 -8.80 -24.14 -34.52
CA LYS A 264 -8.73 -23.92 -33.07
C LYS A 264 -7.29 -24.03 -32.56
N LEU A 265 -6.47 -24.86 -33.18
CA LEU A 265 -5.03 -24.93 -32.91
C LEU A 265 -4.32 -23.64 -33.36
N LYS A 266 -4.76 -23.06 -34.49
CA LYS A 266 -4.30 -21.75 -34.96
C LYS A 266 -4.75 -20.61 -34.05
N GLU A 267 -6.01 -20.60 -33.60
CA GLU A 267 -6.52 -19.64 -32.62
C GLU A 267 -5.73 -19.70 -31.31
N LEU A 268 -5.47 -20.92 -30.79
CA LEU A 268 -4.63 -21.11 -29.61
C LEU A 268 -3.22 -20.56 -29.86
N ARG A 269 -2.60 -20.82 -31.03
CA ARG A 269 -1.29 -20.28 -31.41
C ARG A 269 -1.28 -18.75 -31.53
N GLU A 270 -2.33 -18.14 -32.06
CA GLU A 270 -2.49 -16.68 -32.16
C GLU A 270 -2.71 -16.05 -30.78
N GLU A 271 -3.45 -16.72 -29.88
CA GLU A 271 -3.55 -16.34 -28.47
C GLU A 271 -2.21 -16.45 -27.74
N LEU A 272 -1.35 -17.42 -28.07
CA LEU A 272 0.03 -17.46 -27.54
C LEU A 272 0.79 -16.18 -27.85
N GLN A 273 0.42 -15.45 -28.91
CA GLN A 273 1.08 -14.21 -29.32
C GLN A 273 0.48 -12.96 -28.68
N ARG A 274 -0.77 -13.00 -28.19
CA ARG A 274 -1.43 -11.84 -27.57
C ARG A 274 -0.82 -11.51 -26.20
N PRO A 275 -0.46 -10.24 -25.94
CA PRO A 275 -0.04 -9.82 -24.61
C PRO A 275 -1.23 -9.94 -23.64
N THR A 276 -1.00 -10.50 -22.47
CA THR A 276 -2.02 -10.60 -21.41
C THR A 276 -2.35 -9.20 -20.90
N ILE A 277 -3.54 -8.67 -21.24
CA ILE A 277 -3.99 -7.33 -20.81
C ILE A 277 -4.38 -7.33 -19.31
N ASN A 278 -4.61 -8.49 -18.70
CA ASN A 278 -4.97 -8.60 -17.28
C ASN A 278 -3.81 -9.12 -16.43
N ALA A 279 -2.73 -8.33 -16.35
CA ALA A 279 -2.13 -8.18 -15.03
C ALA A 279 -3.07 -7.23 -14.29
N MET A 280 -3.78 -7.68 -13.25
CA MET A 280 -4.18 -6.75 -12.19
C MET A 280 -2.95 -5.87 -11.96
N SER A 281 -3.11 -4.55 -12.09
CA SER A 281 -2.02 -3.61 -11.80
C SER A 281 -1.38 -4.08 -10.51
N ASP A 282 -0.14 -4.52 -10.60
CA ASP A 282 0.56 -5.19 -9.52
C ASP A 282 0.37 -4.36 -8.26
N LEU A 283 -0.36 -4.87 -7.26
CA LEU A 283 -0.60 -4.17 -6.00
C LEU A 283 0.71 -4.04 -5.19
N SER A 284 1.85 -4.44 -5.77
CA SER A 284 3.14 -4.02 -5.27
C SER A 284 3.16 -2.51 -5.08
N PHE A 285 3.73 -2.14 -3.96
CA PHE A 285 3.81 -0.77 -3.48
C PHE A 285 4.37 0.22 -4.52
N GLY A 286 5.20 -0.26 -5.45
CA GLY A 286 5.76 0.55 -6.54
C GLY A 286 4.73 1.00 -7.57
N SER A 287 3.63 0.28 -7.76
CA SER A 287 2.57 0.62 -8.72
C SER A 287 1.51 1.56 -8.13
N ILE A 288 1.53 1.78 -6.81
CA ILE A 288 0.59 2.65 -6.12
C ILE A 288 1.05 4.10 -6.29
N LYS A 289 0.31 4.86 -7.11
CA LYS A 289 0.51 6.30 -7.27
C LYS A 289 -0.03 7.03 -6.05
N LEU A 290 0.87 7.36 -5.11
CA LEU A 290 0.52 8.09 -3.87
C LEU A 290 0.34 9.60 -4.09
N HIS A 291 0.87 10.13 -5.20
CA HIS A 291 0.68 11.52 -5.62
C HIS A 291 0.57 11.54 -7.15
N GLU A 292 -0.64 11.72 -7.68
CA GLU A 292 -0.75 12.30 -9.02
C GLU A 292 -0.60 13.81 -8.88
N PRO A 293 0.36 14.46 -9.56
CA PRO A 293 0.20 15.88 -9.82
C PRO A 293 -1.06 16.01 -10.68
N LEU A 294 -2.04 16.80 -10.22
CA LEU A 294 -3.13 17.24 -11.06
C LEU A 294 -2.49 17.86 -12.31
N ASN A 295 -2.69 17.25 -13.47
CA ASN A 295 -2.25 17.82 -14.74
C ASN A 295 -2.89 19.21 -14.88
N ASP A 296 -2.07 20.26 -14.75
CA ASP A 296 -2.44 21.66 -14.96
C ASP A 296 -2.98 21.92 -16.39
N ASP A 297 -2.80 20.96 -17.30
CA ASP A 297 -3.28 21.02 -18.68
C ASP A 297 -4.79 20.78 -18.83
N MET A 298 -5.49 20.27 -17.81
CA MET A 298 -6.96 20.08 -17.89
C MET A 298 -7.76 21.34 -17.51
N ILE A 299 -7.15 22.35 -16.89
CA ILE A 299 -7.85 23.58 -16.47
C ILE A 299 -7.87 24.64 -17.59
N LYS A 300 -7.03 24.52 -18.63
CA LYS A 300 -6.92 25.52 -19.70
C LYS A 300 -7.88 25.33 -20.88
N LEU A 301 -8.67 24.25 -20.93
CA LEU A 301 -9.58 24.00 -22.05
C LEU A 301 -11.01 24.53 -21.89
N ASP A 302 -11.43 24.97 -20.70
CA ASP A 302 -12.85 25.31 -20.44
C ASP A 302 -13.14 26.81 -20.31
N ASN A 303 -12.15 27.67 -20.57
CA ASN A 303 -12.30 29.13 -20.58
C ASN A 303 -12.09 29.74 -21.98
N SER A 304 -12.75 29.16 -23.00
CA SER A 304 -12.95 29.88 -24.27
C SER A 304 -14.39 30.42 -24.31
N PRO A 305 -14.59 31.74 -24.51
CA PRO A 305 -15.94 32.30 -24.61
C PRO A 305 -16.56 31.84 -25.92
N LYS A 306 -17.71 31.17 -25.83
CA LYS A 306 -18.57 30.93 -26.99
C LYS A 306 -19.10 32.28 -27.49
N SER A 307 -18.51 32.79 -28.57
CA SER A 307 -19.09 33.82 -29.43
C SER A 307 -20.10 33.21 -30.40
#